data_AF-A0A7W2XU16-F1
#
_entry.id   AF-A0A7W2XU16-F1
#
_cell.length_a   1.000
_cell.length_b   1.000
_cell.length_c   1.000
_cell.angle_alpha   90.00
_cell.angle_beta   90.00
_cell.angle_gamma   90.00
#
_symmetry.space_group_name_H-M   'P 1'
#
loop_
_entity.id
_entity.type
_entity.pdbx_description
1 polymer ?
#
loop_
_entity_poly.entity_id
_entity_poly.type
_entity_poly.pdbx_seq_one_letter_code
_entity_poly.pdbx_strand_id
1 'polypeptide(L)'
;MSNKRLVAMESFDSNTRAYKWIEPEITKLGWDVWSIPTTELIDFLGVSSYLSAFINVIKEVHPHVVLVTSPYDFLGSEAYDEIRALGIRVICLSDDVDYDPSYWNSIKFINAIKQADLWLVNQPFKAPIAAGALMIPWVTTAESLAVDDHNAPFFEVVLFGDYSSQRESLVLRLAKHMNIACFGKGWIAGEVTRGSRLGLMRRARTVILVSEENDFSPEFMIEAAMIGANFIVELHSDLARHFVDPEALNTYHSDEECFKWITSECQAKPAPTPIGWNVIWPRITDKLSLKNRAHEQGISSTLALLYAAIARFNKERGQHRIAKVCLEHWIKADPSAPEPVMQIARYAYLLEDWEAVVQNTKDAEVLLLSKANAWFDDQFETHSGLNIFLELRCLRIRSNLQLGDDEAVLTEIAALNDKDRHTIYLQLKNELQIRKLNHVIKAFLNDKK
;
A
#
# COMPACT_ATOMS: atom_id res chain seq x y z
N MET A 1 -22.70 -23.25 13.62
CA MET A 1 -22.54 -22.91 12.19
C MET A 1 -21.06 -22.71 11.98
N SER A 2 -20.43 -23.35 11.00
CA SER A 2 -19.00 -23.08 10.73
C SER A 2 -18.88 -21.66 10.19
N ASN A 3 -18.03 -20.83 10.80
CA ASN A 3 -17.75 -19.50 10.27
C ASN A 3 -17.13 -19.65 8.87
N LYS A 4 -17.58 -18.81 7.93
CA LYS A 4 -16.98 -18.75 6.59
C LYS A 4 -15.59 -18.13 6.73
N ARG A 5 -14.64 -18.58 5.91
CA ARG A 5 -13.21 -18.27 6.05
C ARG A 5 -12.64 -17.87 4.70
N LEU A 6 -11.95 -16.75 4.64
CA LEU A 6 -11.33 -16.19 3.45
C LEU A 6 -9.85 -15.92 3.74
N VAL A 7 -8.96 -16.40 2.88
CA VAL A 7 -7.61 -15.84 2.77
C VAL A 7 -7.64 -14.87 1.60
N ALA A 8 -7.29 -13.61 1.83
CA ALA A 8 -7.31 -12.57 0.80
C ALA A 8 -5.91 -12.02 0.59
N MET A 9 -5.52 -11.92 -0.67
CA MET A 9 -4.38 -11.14 -1.09
C MET A 9 -4.78 -9.67 -1.19
N GLU A 10 -4.09 -8.80 -0.46
CA GLU A 10 -4.34 -7.36 -0.45
C GLU A 10 -3.01 -6.61 -0.37
N SER A 11 -2.99 -5.35 -0.83
CA SER A 11 -1.84 -4.50 -0.56
C SER A 11 -1.92 -3.89 0.83
N PHE A 12 -0.78 -3.80 1.48
CA PHE A 12 -0.58 -3.23 2.81
C PHE A 12 0.22 -1.93 2.75
N ASP A 13 0.81 -1.60 1.61
CA ASP A 13 1.33 -0.27 1.36
C ASP A 13 0.17 0.72 1.29
N SER A 14 0.11 1.61 2.28
CA SER A 14 -0.89 2.66 2.36
C SER A 14 -0.91 3.61 1.15
N ASN A 15 0.14 3.58 0.31
CA ASN A 15 0.23 4.36 -0.92
C ASN A 15 -0.41 3.69 -2.13
N THR A 16 -0.73 2.41 -2.06
CA THR A 16 -1.30 1.70 -3.21
C THR A 16 -2.80 1.90 -3.31
N ARG A 17 -3.29 1.62 -4.51
CA ARG A 17 -4.70 1.67 -4.93
C ARG A 17 -5.61 0.76 -4.08
N ALA A 18 -5.05 -0.34 -3.57
CA ALA A 18 -5.77 -1.47 -2.96
C ALA A 18 -5.39 -1.67 -1.48
N TYR A 19 -5.13 -0.61 -0.73
CA TYR A 19 -4.85 -0.73 0.71
C TYR A 19 -6.07 -1.22 1.49
N LYS A 20 -6.05 -2.48 2.00
CA LYS A 20 -7.09 -3.10 2.84
C LYS A 20 -8.52 -2.87 2.35
N TRP A 21 -8.74 -3.14 1.07
CA TRP A 21 -9.98 -2.79 0.39
C TRP A 21 -11.07 -3.87 0.51
N ILE A 22 -10.76 -5.09 0.95
CA ILE A 22 -11.71 -6.21 1.05
C ILE A 22 -11.94 -6.69 2.49
N GLU A 23 -10.88 -6.81 3.29
CA GLU A 23 -10.96 -7.39 4.64
C GLU A 23 -11.99 -6.72 5.55
N PRO A 24 -12.05 -5.38 5.64
CA PRO A 24 -13.01 -4.73 6.52
C PRO A 24 -14.46 -5.05 6.17
N GLU A 25 -14.80 -5.10 4.88
CA GLU A 25 -16.18 -5.32 4.43
C GLU A 25 -16.59 -6.79 4.55
N ILE A 26 -15.70 -7.72 4.21
CA ILE A 26 -16.00 -9.14 4.31
C ILE A 26 -16.10 -9.60 5.77
N THR A 27 -15.27 -9.02 6.65
CA THR A 27 -15.37 -9.26 8.10
C THR A 27 -16.70 -8.75 8.66
N LYS A 28 -17.21 -7.58 8.21
CA LYS A 28 -18.54 -7.07 8.59
C LYS A 28 -19.68 -8.00 8.16
N LEU A 29 -19.49 -8.79 7.10
CA LEU A 29 -20.43 -9.82 6.65
C LEU A 29 -20.35 -11.13 7.46
N GLY A 30 -19.54 -11.17 8.52
CA GLY A 30 -19.41 -12.33 9.42
C GLY A 30 -18.50 -13.43 8.90
N TRP A 31 -17.59 -13.12 7.99
CA TRP A 31 -16.52 -14.01 7.59
C TRP A 31 -15.27 -13.76 8.45
N ASP A 32 -14.52 -14.81 8.72
CA ASP A 32 -13.17 -14.69 9.25
C ASP A 32 -12.21 -14.46 8.05
N VAL A 33 -11.46 -13.36 8.05
CA VAL A 33 -10.59 -12.96 6.94
C VAL A 33 -9.14 -12.92 7.39
N TRP A 34 -8.26 -13.52 6.59
CA TRP A 34 -6.82 -13.46 6.75
C TRP A 34 -6.21 -12.77 5.53
N SER A 35 -5.83 -11.50 5.70
CA SER A 35 -5.17 -10.73 4.65
C SER A 35 -3.67 -11.04 4.61
N ILE A 36 -3.17 -11.37 3.42
CA ILE A 36 -1.75 -11.61 3.15
C ILE A 36 -1.27 -10.49 2.22
N PRO A 37 -0.25 -9.72 2.63
CA PRO A 37 0.36 -8.71 1.75
C PRO A 37 0.94 -9.35 0.50
N THR A 38 0.75 -8.73 -0.66
CA THR A 38 1.09 -9.32 -1.95
C THR A 38 2.49 -8.89 -2.39
N THR A 39 2.57 -7.76 -3.09
CA THR A 39 3.79 -7.19 -3.65
C THR A 39 4.83 -6.94 -2.57
N GLU A 40 4.41 -6.47 -1.39
CA GLU A 40 5.32 -6.15 -0.30
C GLU A 40 6.05 -7.39 0.24
N LEU A 41 5.35 -8.54 0.33
CA LEU A 41 5.99 -9.78 0.74
C LEU A 41 6.73 -10.47 -0.39
N ILE A 42 6.29 -10.34 -1.64
CA ILE A 42 7.01 -10.89 -2.80
C ILE A 42 8.37 -10.21 -2.97
N ASP A 43 8.42 -8.88 -2.91
CA ASP A 43 9.66 -8.12 -3.00
C ASP A 43 10.64 -8.48 -1.88
N PHE A 44 10.08 -8.80 -0.70
CA PHE A 44 10.86 -9.13 0.47
C PHE A 44 11.36 -10.59 0.50
N LEU A 45 10.49 -11.57 0.21
CA LEU A 45 10.78 -13.00 0.32
C LEU A 45 11.30 -13.62 -0.98
N GLY A 46 11.05 -12.96 -2.11
CA GLY A 46 11.11 -13.56 -3.43
C GLY A 46 9.89 -14.45 -3.72
N VAL A 47 9.61 -14.63 -5.02
CA VAL A 47 8.43 -15.33 -5.55
C VAL A 47 8.25 -16.74 -4.97
N SER A 48 9.30 -17.57 -4.95
CA SER A 48 9.22 -18.96 -4.50
C SER A 48 8.93 -19.09 -3.00
N SER A 49 9.60 -18.28 -2.19
CA SER A 49 9.42 -18.26 -0.74
C SER A 49 8.05 -17.71 -0.36
N TYR A 50 7.59 -16.67 -1.05
CA TYR A 50 6.23 -16.14 -0.89
C TYR A 50 5.18 -17.21 -1.20
N LEU A 51 5.30 -17.92 -2.32
CA LEU A 51 4.39 -19.01 -2.67
C LEU A 51 4.36 -20.10 -1.59
N SER A 52 5.51 -20.52 -1.09
CA SER A 52 5.59 -21.51 -0.02
C SER A 52 4.89 -21.02 1.26
N ALA A 53 5.14 -19.78 1.67
CA ALA A 53 4.48 -19.17 2.82
C ALA A 53 2.96 -19.08 2.63
N PHE A 54 2.51 -18.64 1.45
CA PHE A 54 1.11 -18.54 1.08
C PHE A 54 0.39 -19.90 1.17
N ILE A 55 0.97 -20.94 0.58
CA ILE A 55 0.43 -22.31 0.67
C ILE A 55 0.39 -22.81 2.12
N ASN A 56 1.42 -22.54 2.92
CA ASN A 56 1.45 -22.93 4.32
C ASN A 56 0.35 -22.24 5.15
N VAL A 57 0.09 -20.94 4.90
CA VAL A 57 -1.03 -20.22 5.54
C VAL A 57 -2.37 -20.85 5.13
N ILE A 58 -2.54 -21.19 3.86
CA ILE A 58 -3.76 -21.85 3.37
C ILE A 58 -3.96 -23.21 4.05
N LYS A 59 -2.90 -24.00 4.21
CA LYS A 59 -2.94 -25.29 4.92
C LYS A 59 -3.29 -25.14 6.38
N GLU A 60 -2.75 -24.13 7.07
CA GLU A 60 -3.02 -23.93 8.49
C GLU A 60 -4.43 -23.38 8.73
N VAL A 61 -4.83 -22.36 7.96
CA VAL A 61 -6.11 -21.67 8.12
C VAL A 61 -7.28 -22.52 7.61
N HIS A 62 -7.02 -23.36 6.60
CA HIS A 62 -8.03 -24.11 5.84
C HIS A 62 -9.21 -23.23 5.41
N PRO A 63 -8.97 -22.13 4.66
CA PRO A 63 -10.05 -21.24 4.25
C PRO A 63 -11.04 -21.94 3.31
N HIS A 64 -12.26 -21.42 3.21
CA HIS A 64 -13.21 -21.92 2.22
C HIS A 64 -12.90 -21.37 0.83
N VAL A 65 -12.36 -20.14 0.80
CA VAL A 65 -12.06 -19.38 -0.41
C VAL A 65 -10.71 -18.70 -0.24
N VAL A 66 -9.94 -18.65 -1.31
CA VAL A 66 -8.76 -17.82 -1.44
C VAL A 66 -9.03 -16.78 -2.53
N LEU A 67 -8.83 -15.51 -2.22
CA LEU A 67 -8.86 -14.42 -3.19
C LEU A 67 -7.43 -14.03 -3.53
N VAL A 68 -7.10 -14.06 -4.82
CA VAL A 68 -5.80 -13.71 -5.39
C VAL A 68 -5.93 -12.46 -6.24
N THR A 69 -5.05 -11.48 -6.05
CA THR A 69 -4.95 -10.30 -6.92
C THR A 69 -3.70 -10.39 -7.80
N SER A 70 -3.68 -9.66 -8.91
CA SER A 70 -2.46 -9.50 -9.73
C SER A 70 -1.31 -8.91 -8.89
N PRO A 71 -0.04 -9.25 -9.17
CA PRO A 71 0.46 -10.11 -10.25
C PRO A 71 0.24 -11.63 -10.00
N TYR A 72 -0.23 -12.39 -10.99
CA TYR A 72 -0.52 -13.83 -10.83
C TYR A 72 0.67 -14.77 -11.05
N ASP A 73 1.82 -14.22 -11.46
CA ASP A 73 2.92 -14.99 -12.02
C ASP A 73 3.60 -15.96 -11.03
N PHE A 74 3.31 -15.81 -9.74
CA PHE A 74 3.79 -16.69 -8.68
C PHE A 74 2.90 -17.95 -8.51
N LEU A 75 1.65 -17.94 -8.96
CA LEU A 75 0.72 -19.07 -8.86
C LEU A 75 0.79 -19.96 -10.12
N GLY A 76 1.68 -20.95 -10.10
CA GLY A 76 1.73 -22.00 -11.13
C GLY A 76 0.61 -23.03 -11.01
N SER A 77 0.40 -23.86 -12.04
CA SER A 77 -0.63 -24.92 -12.04
C SER A 77 -0.53 -25.85 -10.83
N GLU A 78 0.69 -26.20 -10.41
CA GLU A 78 0.94 -27.06 -9.24
C GLU A 78 0.35 -26.46 -7.96
N ALA A 79 0.47 -25.14 -7.76
CA ALA A 79 -0.09 -24.46 -6.60
C ALA A 79 -1.63 -24.46 -6.61
N TYR A 80 -2.24 -24.29 -7.79
CA TYR A 80 -3.70 -24.41 -7.92
C TYR A 80 -4.19 -25.83 -7.60
N ASP A 81 -3.48 -26.85 -8.10
CA ASP A 81 -3.82 -28.25 -7.83
C ASP A 81 -3.69 -28.57 -6.33
N GLU A 82 -2.66 -28.04 -5.66
CA GLU A 82 -2.46 -28.17 -4.23
C GLU A 82 -3.58 -27.49 -3.42
N ILE A 83 -3.96 -26.25 -3.75
CA ILE A 83 -5.07 -25.53 -3.09
C ILE A 83 -6.38 -26.29 -3.27
N ARG A 84 -6.65 -26.82 -4.47
CA ARG A 84 -7.88 -27.59 -4.74
C ARG A 84 -7.91 -28.95 -4.06
N ALA A 85 -6.76 -29.61 -3.90
CA ALA A 85 -6.66 -30.86 -3.16
C ALA A 85 -7.09 -30.68 -1.68
N LEU A 86 -6.99 -29.46 -1.14
CA LEU A 86 -7.49 -29.08 0.18
C LEU A 86 -9.00 -28.77 0.19
N GLY A 87 -9.69 -28.84 -0.95
CA GLY A 87 -11.11 -28.52 -1.08
C GLY A 87 -11.42 -27.01 -1.12
N ILE A 88 -10.42 -26.18 -1.42
CA ILE A 88 -10.49 -24.72 -1.34
C ILE A 88 -10.76 -24.14 -2.73
N ARG A 89 -11.64 -23.12 -2.79
CA ARG A 89 -11.95 -22.41 -4.04
C ARG A 89 -11.00 -21.24 -4.25
N VAL A 90 -10.61 -20.99 -5.49
CA VAL A 90 -9.75 -19.87 -5.87
C VAL A 90 -10.53 -18.85 -6.68
N ILE A 91 -10.64 -17.65 -6.14
CA ILE A 91 -11.15 -16.47 -6.84
C ILE A 91 -9.94 -15.63 -7.22
N CYS A 92 -9.88 -15.19 -8.47
CA CYS A 92 -8.87 -14.25 -8.91
C CYS A 92 -9.52 -12.93 -9.27
N LEU A 93 -8.91 -11.83 -8.87
CA LEU A 93 -9.32 -10.47 -9.20
C LEU A 93 -8.19 -9.76 -9.93
N SER A 94 -8.48 -9.31 -11.15
CA SER A 94 -7.53 -8.45 -11.85
C SER A 94 -7.93 -6.99 -11.76
N ASP A 95 -6.99 -6.20 -11.27
CA ASP A 95 -7.06 -4.76 -11.28
C ASP A 95 -6.29 -4.20 -12.50
N ASP A 96 -6.84 -3.18 -13.16
CA ASP A 96 -6.18 -2.41 -14.23
C ASP A 96 -5.62 -3.25 -15.39
N VAL A 97 -6.45 -4.11 -16.00
CA VAL A 97 -5.98 -4.93 -17.12
C VAL A 97 -6.39 -4.36 -18.46
N ASP A 98 -5.66 -3.35 -18.91
CA ASP A 98 -5.15 -3.45 -20.26
C ASP A 98 -4.12 -4.59 -20.25
N TYR A 99 -4.54 -5.74 -20.78
CA TYR A 99 -3.67 -6.89 -20.99
C TYR A 99 -2.58 -6.45 -21.95
N ASP A 100 -1.45 -6.01 -21.39
CA ASP A 100 -0.24 -5.83 -22.16
C ASP A 100 0.61 -7.10 -21.98
N PRO A 101 0.59 -8.03 -22.96
CA PRO A 101 1.40 -9.22 -22.93
C PRO A 101 2.91 -8.93 -22.93
N SER A 102 3.33 -7.67 -23.08
CA SER A 102 4.71 -7.24 -22.87
C SER A 102 5.09 -7.08 -21.39
N TYR A 103 4.12 -6.76 -20.52
CA TYR A 103 4.34 -6.65 -19.07
C TYR A 103 4.14 -7.98 -18.34
N TRP A 104 3.21 -8.80 -18.82
CA TRP A 104 2.82 -10.04 -18.16
C TRP A 104 3.34 -11.26 -18.89
N ASN A 105 3.72 -12.30 -18.15
CA ASN A 105 3.90 -13.61 -18.77
C ASN A 105 2.53 -14.14 -19.22
N SER A 106 2.17 -13.82 -20.46
CA SER A 106 0.88 -14.14 -21.10
C SER A 106 0.41 -15.57 -20.83
N ILE A 107 1.33 -16.55 -20.84
CA ILE A 107 1.01 -17.95 -20.57
C ILE A 107 0.56 -18.15 -19.13
N LYS A 108 1.27 -17.57 -18.15
CA LYS A 108 0.91 -17.67 -16.73
C LYS A 108 -0.41 -16.98 -16.43
N PHE A 109 -0.62 -15.79 -16.99
CA PHE A 109 -1.89 -15.06 -16.86
C PHE A 109 -3.08 -15.86 -17.42
N ILE A 110 -2.94 -16.41 -18.63
CA ILE A 110 -3.99 -17.25 -19.24
C ILE A 110 -4.23 -18.53 -18.42
N ASN A 111 -3.17 -19.12 -17.87
CA ASN A 111 -3.31 -20.28 -16.99
C ASN A 111 -4.05 -19.91 -15.70
N ALA A 112 -3.75 -18.77 -15.07
CA ALA A 112 -4.47 -18.30 -13.90
C ALA A 112 -5.99 -18.15 -14.19
N ILE A 113 -6.35 -17.57 -15.34
CA ILE A 113 -7.76 -17.46 -15.77
C ILE A 113 -8.42 -18.84 -15.85
N LYS A 114 -7.76 -19.80 -16.49
CA LYS A 114 -8.31 -21.17 -16.66
C LYS A 114 -8.40 -21.94 -15.35
N GLN A 115 -7.58 -21.59 -14.36
CA GLN A 115 -7.48 -22.30 -13.09
C GLN A 115 -8.30 -21.65 -11.98
N ALA A 116 -8.77 -20.42 -12.14
CA ALA A 116 -9.68 -19.81 -11.16
C ALA A 116 -11.07 -20.48 -11.20
N ASP A 117 -11.68 -20.68 -10.03
CA ASP A 117 -13.10 -21.06 -9.92
C ASP A 117 -14.02 -19.89 -10.29
N LEU A 118 -13.57 -18.66 -10.02
CA LEU A 118 -14.22 -17.42 -10.42
C LEU A 118 -13.18 -16.38 -10.77
N TRP A 119 -13.39 -15.70 -11.89
CA TRP A 119 -12.55 -14.59 -12.34
C TRP A 119 -13.32 -13.29 -12.23
N LEU A 120 -12.79 -12.35 -11.45
CA LEU A 120 -13.33 -11.01 -11.27
C LEU A 120 -12.46 -10.01 -12.03
N VAL A 121 -13.11 -9.04 -12.69
CA VAL A 121 -12.43 -7.93 -13.37
C VAL A 121 -13.12 -6.62 -13.06
N ASN A 122 -12.34 -5.56 -12.90
CA ASN A 122 -12.88 -4.22 -12.64
C ASN A 122 -13.00 -3.35 -13.91
N GLN A 123 -12.53 -3.85 -15.06
CA GLN A 123 -12.66 -3.23 -16.37
C GLN A 123 -13.07 -4.24 -17.46
N PRO A 124 -13.79 -3.82 -18.52
CA PRO A 124 -14.13 -4.68 -19.65
C PRO A 124 -12.87 -5.13 -20.39
N PHE A 125 -12.70 -6.45 -20.57
CA PHE A 125 -11.57 -7.01 -21.29
C PHE A 125 -11.77 -6.88 -22.80
N LYS A 126 -10.77 -6.34 -23.53
CA LYS A 126 -10.80 -6.33 -25.00
C LYS A 126 -10.55 -7.72 -25.61
N ALA A 127 -9.95 -8.65 -24.87
CA ALA A 127 -9.59 -9.98 -25.40
C ALA A 127 -10.70 -11.05 -25.16
N PRO A 128 -10.83 -12.06 -26.05
CA PRO A 128 -11.80 -13.16 -25.93
C PRO A 128 -11.62 -14.05 -24.69
N ILE A 129 -10.48 -13.92 -24.00
CA ILE A 129 -10.04 -14.78 -22.90
C ILE A 129 -10.87 -14.55 -21.63
N ALA A 130 -11.62 -13.44 -21.55
CA ALA A 130 -12.51 -13.12 -20.43
C ALA A 130 -13.94 -13.68 -20.57
N ALA A 131 -14.18 -14.63 -21.49
CA ALA A 131 -15.49 -15.30 -21.58
C ALA A 131 -15.81 -16.03 -20.26
N GLY A 132 -16.66 -15.43 -19.43
CA GLY A 132 -17.03 -15.92 -18.09
C GLY A 132 -16.48 -15.10 -16.91
N ALA A 133 -15.66 -14.08 -17.16
CA ALA A 133 -15.25 -13.14 -16.12
C ALA A 133 -16.47 -12.33 -15.63
N LEU A 134 -16.59 -12.18 -14.31
CA LEU A 134 -17.61 -11.35 -13.70
C LEU A 134 -17.06 -9.94 -13.49
N MET A 135 -17.68 -8.96 -14.12
CA MET A 135 -17.33 -7.57 -13.95
C MET A 135 -17.84 -7.08 -12.59
N ILE A 136 -16.92 -6.54 -11.78
CA ILE A 136 -17.23 -5.84 -10.53
C ILE A 136 -16.90 -4.35 -10.69
N PRO A 137 -17.62 -3.45 -10.03
CA PRO A 137 -17.20 -2.06 -9.99
C PRO A 137 -15.90 -1.92 -9.20
N TRP A 138 -15.18 -0.84 -9.46
CA TRP A 138 -14.15 -0.37 -8.55
C TRP A 138 -14.77 -0.07 -7.18
N VAL A 139 -14.11 -0.55 -6.13
CA VAL A 139 -14.58 -0.41 -4.75
C VAL A 139 -13.41 -0.04 -3.85
N THR A 140 -13.72 0.71 -2.80
CA THR A 140 -12.80 0.98 -1.69
C THR A 140 -13.59 1.06 -0.39
N THR A 141 -12.91 1.10 0.75
CA THR A 141 -13.54 1.03 2.08
C THR A 141 -13.34 2.33 2.86
N ALA A 142 -14.23 2.63 3.79
CA ALA A 142 -14.03 3.78 4.67
C ALA A 142 -12.73 3.65 5.48
N GLU A 143 -12.36 2.41 5.82
CA GLU A 143 -11.12 2.07 6.52
C GLU A 143 -9.87 2.34 5.69
N SER A 144 -9.92 2.17 4.36
CA SER A 144 -8.80 2.50 3.48
C SER A 144 -8.58 4.02 3.39
N LEU A 145 -9.63 4.82 3.56
CA LEU A 145 -9.63 6.28 3.48
C LEU A 145 -9.32 6.98 4.81
N ALA A 146 -9.11 6.21 5.88
CA ALA A 146 -8.78 6.73 7.20
C ALA A 146 -7.31 7.15 7.34
N VAL A 147 -6.46 6.80 6.36
CA VAL A 147 -5.07 7.20 6.29
C VAL A 147 -4.99 8.50 5.49
N ASP A 148 -5.15 9.65 6.15
CA ASP A 148 -5.01 10.96 5.52
C ASP A 148 -4.09 11.90 6.32
N ASP A 149 -3.51 12.87 5.63
CA ASP A 149 -2.67 13.90 6.25
C ASP A 149 -3.54 15.08 6.71
N HIS A 150 -3.88 15.09 8.01
CA HIS A 150 -4.62 16.20 8.61
C HIS A 150 -3.89 17.56 8.52
N ASN A 151 -2.56 17.55 8.34
CA ASN A 151 -1.74 18.75 8.23
C ASN A 151 -1.57 19.25 6.79
N ALA A 152 -2.12 18.54 5.79
CA ALA A 152 -2.02 18.92 4.38
C ALA A 152 -2.40 20.40 4.17
N PRO A 153 -1.66 21.21 3.42
CA PRO A 153 -1.99 22.63 3.24
C PRO A 153 -3.36 22.84 2.55
N PHE A 154 -3.97 24.01 2.79
CA PHE A 154 -5.19 24.42 2.09
C PHE A 154 -4.85 25.03 0.72
N PHE A 155 -5.56 24.58 -0.31
CA PHE A 155 -5.57 25.19 -1.64
C PHE A 155 -7.01 25.43 -2.10
N GLU A 156 -7.24 26.45 -2.92
CA GLU A 156 -8.57 26.61 -3.53
C GLU A 156 -8.80 25.53 -4.59
N VAL A 157 -7.75 25.19 -5.34
CA VAL A 157 -7.79 24.11 -6.33
C VAL A 157 -6.59 23.20 -6.16
N VAL A 158 -6.82 21.89 -6.23
CA VAL A 158 -5.76 20.90 -6.35
C VAL A 158 -5.98 20.10 -7.63
N LEU A 159 -4.95 19.99 -8.47
CA LEU A 159 -4.95 19.13 -9.66
C LEU A 159 -4.10 17.88 -9.37
N PHE A 160 -4.68 16.70 -9.61
CA PHE A 160 -3.97 15.42 -9.55
C PHE A 160 -3.88 14.78 -10.93
N GLY A 161 -2.65 14.66 -11.42
CA GLY A 161 -2.25 13.91 -12.61
C GLY A 161 -0.98 14.48 -13.24
N ASP A 162 -0.49 13.83 -14.28
CA ASP A 162 0.83 14.07 -14.84
C ASP A 162 0.91 15.44 -15.54
N TYR A 163 2.13 15.95 -15.64
CA TYR A 163 2.39 17.20 -16.33
C TYR A 163 2.16 17.03 -17.85
N SER A 164 1.45 17.99 -18.44
CA SER A 164 1.41 18.21 -19.88
C SER A 164 1.38 19.71 -20.18
N SER A 165 1.83 20.11 -21.36
CA SER A 165 1.81 21.53 -21.78
C SER A 165 0.40 22.11 -21.82
N GLN A 166 -0.61 21.29 -22.14
CA GLN A 166 -2.01 21.67 -22.07
C GLN A 166 -2.44 21.94 -20.61
N ARG A 167 -2.15 21.00 -19.70
CA ARG A 167 -2.50 21.15 -18.27
C ARG A 167 -1.77 22.34 -17.64
N GLU A 168 -0.51 22.59 -18.01
CA GLU A 168 0.23 23.79 -17.58
C GLU A 168 -0.49 25.08 -17.98
N SER A 169 -0.99 25.17 -19.22
CA SER A 169 -1.73 26.33 -19.70
C SER A 169 -3.00 26.60 -18.86
N LEU A 170 -3.78 25.55 -18.57
CA LEU A 170 -4.93 25.63 -17.68
C LEU A 170 -4.53 26.10 -16.26
N VAL A 171 -3.48 25.53 -15.69
CA VAL A 171 -2.98 25.86 -14.35
C VAL A 171 -2.51 27.30 -14.27
N LEU A 172 -1.70 27.77 -15.23
CA LEU A 172 -1.23 29.16 -15.30
C LEU A 172 -2.39 30.16 -15.45
N ARG A 173 -3.47 29.76 -16.12
CA ARG A 173 -4.67 30.57 -16.24
C ARG A 173 -5.45 30.61 -14.93
N LEU A 174 -5.65 29.47 -14.26
CA LEU A 174 -6.32 29.40 -12.95
C LEU A 174 -5.53 30.15 -11.87
N ALA A 175 -4.21 30.02 -11.85
CA ALA A 175 -3.32 30.65 -10.87
C ALA A 175 -3.39 32.19 -10.83
N LYS A 176 -3.91 32.83 -11.88
CA LYS A 176 -4.18 34.28 -11.90
C LYS A 176 -5.37 34.68 -11.03
N HIS A 177 -6.22 33.73 -10.66
CA HIS A 177 -7.49 33.96 -9.98
C HIS A 177 -7.61 33.25 -8.62
N MET A 178 -6.81 32.21 -8.38
CA MET A 178 -6.94 31.38 -7.18
C MET A 178 -5.62 30.70 -6.81
N ASN A 179 -5.53 30.26 -5.55
CA ASN A 179 -4.41 29.45 -5.08
C ASN A 179 -4.56 27.99 -5.55
N ILE A 180 -3.67 27.54 -6.44
CA ILE A 180 -3.70 26.21 -7.04
C ILE A 180 -2.40 25.43 -6.74
N ALA A 181 -2.52 24.12 -6.50
CA ALA A 181 -1.40 23.19 -6.45
C ALA A 181 -1.62 22.02 -7.43
N CYS A 182 -0.52 21.49 -7.97
CA CYS A 182 -0.53 20.43 -8.97
C CYS A 182 0.45 19.34 -8.57
N PHE A 183 0.00 18.08 -8.62
CA PHE A 183 0.76 16.92 -8.20
C PHE A 183 0.65 15.80 -9.24
N GLY A 184 1.74 15.07 -9.44
CA GLY A 184 1.89 14.04 -10.47
C GLY A 184 3.27 14.10 -11.12
N LYS A 185 3.56 13.16 -12.02
CA LYS A 185 4.87 13.08 -12.66
C LYS A 185 5.14 14.31 -13.51
N GLY A 186 6.33 14.89 -13.37
CA GLY A 186 6.76 16.07 -14.15
C GLY A 186 6.35 17.42 -13.57
N TRP A 187 5.47 17.47 -12.55
CA TRP A 187 5.24 18.70 -11.80
C TRP A 187 6.37 18.96 -10.80
N ILE A 188 6.58 20.24 -10.45
CA ILE A 188 7.61 20.64 -9.45
C ILE A 188 7.35 20.02 -8.08
N ALA A 189 6.08 19.89 -7.69
CA ALA A 189 5.70 19.27 -6.42
C ALA A 189 5.86 17.72 -6.44
N GLY A 190 6.00 17.14 -7.63
CA GLY A 190 6.13 15.69 -7.83
C GLY A 190 4.87 14.91 -7.45
N GLU A 191 5.08 13.61 -7.26
CA GLU A 191 4.06 12.69 -6.77
C GLU A 191 3.89 12.84 -5.25
N VAL A 192 2.68 12.55 -4.77
CA VAL A 192 2.36 12.57 -3.34
C VAL A 192 1.96 11.18 -2.87
N THR A 193 2.24 10.90 -1.60
CA THR A 193 1.71 9.71 -0.92
C THR A 193 0.19 9.73 -0.95
N ARG A 194 -0.44 8.55 -0.88
CA ARG A 194 -1.91 8.46 -0.84
C ARG A 194 -2.50 9.20 0.35
N GLY A 195 -1.86 9.14 1.52
CA GLY A 195 -2.29 9.89 2.71
C GLY A 195 -2.25 11.40 2.50
N SER A 196 -1.16 11.94 1.92
CA SER A 196 -1.08 13.36 1.58
C SER A 196 -2.10 13.74 0.49
N ARG A 197 -2.32 12.88 -0.51
CA ARG A 197 -3.36 13.07 -1.55
C ARG A 197 -4.75 13.20 -0.92
N LEU A 198 -5.14 12.26 -0.06
CA LEU A 198 -6.44 12.29 0.63
C LEU A 198 -6.58 13.54 1.51
N GLY A 199 -5.52 13.92 2.25
CA GLY A 199 -5.50 15.14 3.05
C GLY A 199 -5.70 16.42 2.21
N LEU A 200 -4.99 16.51 1.08
CA LEU A 200 -5.14 17.58 0.10
C LEU A 200 -6.54 17.63 -0.50
N MET A 201 -7.11 16.49 -0.92
CA MET A 201 -8.46 16.42 -1.47
C MET A 201 -9.53 16.91 -0.48
N ARG A 202 -9.42 16.53 0.81
CA ARG A 202 -10.35 16.99 1.85
C ARG A 202 -10.28 18.49 2.11
N ARG A 203 -9.09 19.06 1.99
CA ARG A 203 -8.84 20.46 2.32
C ARG A 203 -8.97 21.39 1.12
N ALA A 204 -8.89 20.87 -0.10
CA ALA A 204 -9.12 21.64 -1.30
C ALA A 204 -10.57 22.16 -1.36
N ARG A 205 -10.80 23.38 -1.89
CA ARG A 205 -12.16 23.81 -2.23
C ARG A 205 -12.68 23.01 -3.43
N THR A 206 -11.82 22.72 -4.41
CA THR A 206 -12.13 21.90 -5.59
C THR A 206 -10.93 21.04 -5.97
N VAL A 207 -11.19 19.79 -6.36
CA VAL A 207 -10.19 18.87 -6.91
C VAL A 207 -10.42 18.71 -8.42
N ILE A 208 -9.37 18.88 -9.23
CA ILE A 208 -9.36 18.52 -10.64
C ILE A 208 -8.71 17.14 -10.76
N LEU A 209 -9.47 16.20 -11.30
CA LEU A 209 -8.99 14.85 -11.61
C LEU A 209 -8.83 14.75 -13.12
N VAL A 210 -7.61 14.56 -13.60
CA VAL A 210 -7.34 14.42 -15.04
C VAL A 210 -7.33 12.96 -15.46
N SER A 211 -7.64 12.72 -16.73
CA SER A 211 -7.50 11.42 -17.35
C SER A 211 -6.15 11.33 -18.01
N GLU A 212 -5.33 10.35 -17.63
CA GLU A 212 -4.15 10.02 -18.42
C GLU A 212 -4.59 9.24 -19.66
N GLU A 213 -3.94 9.49 -20.81
CA GLU A 213 -4.34 8.94 -22.12
C GLU A 213 -4.37 7.39 -22.16
N ASN A 214 -3.85 6.69 -21.14
CA ASN A 214 -3.90 5.23 -21.04
C ASN A 214 -4.02 4.68 -19.60
N ASP A 215 -4.26 5.51 -18.58
CA ASP A 215 -4.30 5.04 -17.17
C ASP A 215 -5.20 5.95 -16.32
N PHE A 216 -6.42 6.22 -16.78
CA PHE A 216 -7.39 6.79 -15.85
C PHE A 216 -7.85 5.72 -14.88
N SER A 217 -7.28 5.77 -13.68
CA SER A 217 -7.80 5.00 -12.57
C SER A 217 -9.00 5.73 -11.97
N PRO A 218 -10.22 5.17 -12.04
CA PRO A 218 -11.41 5.75 -11.40
C PRO A 218 -11.30 5.83 -9.88
N GLU A 219 -10.22 5.28 -9.30
CA GLU A 219 -9.93 5.33 -7.88
C GLU A 219 -9.94 6.75 -7.31
N PHE A 220 -9.27 7.74 -7.92
CA PHE A 220 -9.16 9.08 -7.32
C PHE A 220 -10.50 9.76 -7.24
N MET A 221 -11.36 9.48 -8.21
CA MET A 221 -12.74 9.93 -8.24
C MET A 221 -13.58 9.22 -7.18
N ILE A 222 -13.41 7.91 -6.99
CA ILE A 222 -14.08 7.17 -5.91
C ILE A 222 -13.61 7.69 -4.56
N GLU A 223 -12.31 7.87 -4.34
CA GLU A 223 -11.73 8.45 -3.13
C GLU A 223 -12.29 9.85 -2.86
N ALA A 224 -12.21 10.76 -3.84
CA ALA A 224 -12.74 12.11 -3.75
C ALA A 224 -14.24 12.12 -3.41
N ALA A 225 -15.03 11.27 -4.08
CA ALA A 225 -16.45 11.14 -3.82
C ALA A 225 -16.74 10.57 -2.42
N MET A 226 -15.94 9.59 -1.97
CA MET A 226 -16.09 8.96 -0.66
C MET A 226 -15.73 9.89 0.50
N ILE A 227 -14.72 10.73 0.33
CA ILE A 227 -14.34 11.72 1.34
C ILE A 227 -15.20 12.99 1.28
N GLY A 228 -16.11 13.09 0.30
CA GLY A 228 -16.98 14.24 0.09
C GLY A 228 -16.26 15.47 -0.45
N ALA A 229 -15.14 15.29 -1.13
CA ALA A 229 -14.46 16.36 -1.83
C ALA A 229 -15.34 16.87 -2.99
N ASN A 230 -15.32 18.18 -3.22
CA ASN A 230 -15.86 18.73 -4.44
C ASN A 230 -14.84 18.50 -5.55
N PHE A 231 -15.20 17.77 -6.59
CA PHE A 231 -14.30 17.48 -7.69
C PHE A 231 -14.95 17.67 -9.06
N ILE A 232 -14.11 17.90 -10.06
CA ILE A 232 -14.44 17.85 -11.48
C ILE A 232 -13.45 16.90 -12.16
N VAL A 233 -13.93 16.09 -13.09
CA VAL A 233 -13.11 15.07 -13.76
C VAL A 233 -13.04 15.32 -15.27
N GLU A 234 -11.88 15.12 -15.85
CA GLU A 234 -11.70 15.11 -17.31
C GLU A 234 -12.43 13.90 -17.89
N LEU A 235 -13.45 14.12 -18.72
CA LEU A 235 -14.23 13.01 -19.27
C LEU A 235 -13.52 12.39 -20.48
N HIS A 236 -12.92 11.23 -20.25
CA HIS A 236 -12.42 10.35 -21.31
C HIS A 236 -13.45 9.27 -21.66
N SER A 237 -13.37 8.71 -22.87
CA SER A 237 -14.27 7.65 -23.34
C SER A 237 -14.20 6.40 -22.44
N ASP A 238 -13.01 6.08 -21.93
CA ASP A 238 -12.81 4.98 -20.99
C ASP A 238 -13.43 5.23 -19.63
N LEU A 239 -13.48 6.49 -19.16
CA LEU A 239 -14.17 6.81 -17.92
C LEU A 239 -15.68 6.67 -18.06
N ALA A 240 -16.25 7.16 -19.17
CA ALA A 240 -17.69 7.15 -19.41
C ALA A 240 -18.29 5.74 -19.29
N ARG A 241 -17.55 4.68 -19.66
CA ARG A 241 -18.03 3.29 -19.60
C ARG A 241 -18.26 2.77 -18.17
N HIS A 242 -17.70 3.42 -17.16
CA HIS A 242 -17.86 3.04 -15.75
C HIS A 242 -19.15 3.59 -15.13
N PHE A 243 -19.88 4.46 -15.83
CA PHE A 243 -21.07 5.13 -15.33
C PHE A 243 -22.30 4.79 -16.15
N VAL A 244 -23.43 4.61 -15.47
CA VAL A 244 -24.75 4.47 -16.14
C VAL A 244 -25.13 5.79 -16.79
N ASP A 245 -24.83 6.89 -16.11
CA ASP A 245 -25.05 8.26 -16.58
C ASP A 245 -23.78 9.09 -16.33
N PRO A 246 -22.87 9.20 -17.32
CA PRO A 246 -21.67 10.02 -17.22
C PRO A 246 -21.98 11.51 -17.00
N GLU A 247 -23.14 11.99 -17.45
CA GLU A 247 -23.55 13.40 -17.26
C GLU A 247 -23.89 13.71 -15.79
N ALA A 248 -24.08 12.68 -14.97
CA ALA A 248 -24.29 12.85 -13.54
C ALA A 248 -23.01 13.19 -12.75
N LEU A 249 -21.84 13.07 -13.39
CA LEU A 249 -20.55 13.52 -12.85
C LEU A 249 -20.31 14.99 -13.22
N ASN A 250 -19.60 15.71 -12.34
CA ASN A 250 -19.05 17.01 -12.73
C ASN A 250 -17.87 16.73 -13.68
N THR A 251 -18.10 16.84 -14.98
CA THR A 251 -17.09 16.59 -16.00
C THR A 251 -16.68 17.85 -16.73
N TYR A 252 -15.52 17.79 -17.41
CA TYR A 252 -15.16 18.75 -18.44
C TYR A 252 -14.53 18.06 -19.65
N HIS A 253 -14.65 18.71 -20.81
CA HIS A 253 -14.11 18.26 -22.10
C HIS A 253 -13.04 19.18 -22.67
N SER A 254 -12.81 20.34 -22.04
CA SER A 254 -11.80 21.30 -22.47
C SER A 254 -11.32 22.17 -21.31
N ASP A 255 -10.11 22.72 -21.45
CA ASP A 255 -9.53 23.68 -20.50
C ASP A 255 -10.44 24.90 -20.28
N GLU A 256 -11.14 25.36 -21.33
CA GLU A 256 -12.07 26.49 -21.24
C GLU A 256 -13.29 26.16 -20.38
N GLU A 257 -13.84 24.95 -20.54
CA GLU A 257 -14.96 24.47 -19.73
C GLU A 257 -14.55 24.29 -18.27
N CYS A 258 -13.41 23.64 -18.03
CA CYS A 258 -12.85 23.48 -16.69
C CYS A 258 -12.62 24.83 -16.02
N PHE A 259 -12.00 25.78 -16.72
CA PHE A 259 -11.76 27.13 -16.21
C PHE A 259 -13.07 27.85 -15.84
N LYS A 260 -14.07 27.84 -16.72
CA LYS A 260 -15.38 28.47 -16.44
C LYS A 260 -16.06 27.83 -15.23
N TRP A 261 -16.05 26.50 -15.16
CA TRP A 261 -16.66 25.78 -14.06
C TRP A 261 -16.00 26.14 -12.73
N ILE A 262 -14.66 26.04 -12.65
CA ILE A 262 -13.93 26.33 -11.42
C ILE A 262 -14.08 27.80 -10.99
N THR A 263 -13.96 28.74 -11.91
CA THR A 263 -14.06 30.18 -11.58
C THR A 263 -15.46 30.57 -11.12
N SER A 264 -16.51 30.00 -11.71
CA SER A 264 -17.89 30.23 -11.26
C SER A 264 -18.19 29.55 -9.91
N GLU A 265 -17.80 28.30 -9.75
CA GLU A 265 -18.11 27.50 -8.56
C GLU A 265 -17.29 27.95 -7.33
N CYS A 266 -15.99 28.22 -7.50
CA CYS A 266 -15.12 28.67 -6.40
C CYS A 266 -15.46 30.07 -5.88
N GLN A 267 -16.11 30.90 -6.70
CA GLN A 267 -16.59 32.23 -6.28
C GLN A 267 -17.97 32.16 -5.60
N ALA A 268 -18.79 31.17 -5.97
CA ALA A 268 -20.19 31.10 -5.52
C ALA A 268 -20.36 30.46 -4.13
N LYS A 269 -19.42 29.63 -3.67
CA LYS A 269 -19.61 28.83 -2.45
C LYS A 269 -18.46 29.01 -1.46
N PRO A 270 -18.75 29.26 -0.16
CA PRO A 270 -17.74 29.12 0.88
C PRO A 270 -17.19 27.68 0.85
N ALA A 271 -15.95 27.49 1.32
CA ALA A 271 -15.34 26.16 1.38
C ALA A 271 -16.33 25.16 2.00
N PRO A 272 -16.60 24.02 1.33
CA PRO A 272 -17.65 23.11 1.78
C PRO A 272 -17.36 22.68 3.21
N THR A 273 -18.37 22.78 4.08
CA THR A 273 -18.36 22.01 5.31
C THR A 273 -18.44 20.54 4.89
N PRO A 274 -17.52 19.66 5.32
CA PRO A 274 -17.54 18.26 4.90
C PRO A 274 -18.95 17.68 5.12
N ILE A 275 -19.63 17.35 4.03
CA ILE A 275 -20.97 16.78 4.11
C ILE A 275 -20.78 15.33 4.55
N GLY A 276 -21.48 14.93 5.61
CA GLY A 276 -21.39 13.57 6.15
C GLY A 276 -21.69 12.50 5.09
N TRP A 277 -20.95 11.40 5.16
CA TRP A 277 -21.06 10.24 4.26
C TRP A 277 -22.50 9.74 4.08
N ASN A 278 -23.30 9.79 5.14
CA ASN A 278 -24.72 9.42 5.17
C ASN A 278 -25.61 10.23 4.20
N VAL A 279 -25.14 11.39 3.73
CA VAL A 279 -25.88 12.25 2.79
C VAL A 279 -25.39 12.08 1.35
N ILE A 280 -24.09 11.84 1.15
CA ILE A 280 -23.48 11.72 -0.18
C ILE A 280 -23.64 10.32 -0.76
N TRP A 281 -23.47 9.27 0.05
CA TRP A 281 -23.47 7.89 -0.44
C TRP A 281 -24.75 7.49 -1.17
N PRO A 282 -25.97 7.77 -0.67
CA PRO A 282 -27.20 7.47 -1.41
C PRO A 282 -27.25 8.12 -2.80
N ARG A 283 -26.66 9.31 -2.96
CA ARG A 283 -26.63 10.04 -4.25
C ARG A 283 -25.64 9.44 -5.24
N ILE A 284 -24.51 8.92 -4.75
CA ILE A 284 -23.51 8.23 -5.58
C ILE A 284 -24.03 6.85 -5.97
N THR A 285 -24.56 6.07 -5.01
CA THR A 285 -25.10 4.74 -5.28
C THR A 285 -26.33 4.76 -6.20
N ASP A 286 -27.10 5.85 -6.17
CA ASP A 286 -28.19 6.09 -7.11
C ASP A 286 -27.71 6.32 -8.54
N LYS A 287 -26.47 6.80 -8.72
CA LYS A 287 -25.83 7.10 -10.01
C LYS A 287 -24.93 5.97 -10.52
N LEU A 288 -24.46 5.10 -9.62
CA LEU A 288 -23.81 3.83 -9.95
C LEU A 288 -24.87 2.78 -10.29
N SER A 289 -24.53 1.76 -11.09
CA SER A 289 -25.44 0.65 -11.49
C SER A 289 -25.90 -0.27 -10.33
N LEU A 290 -25.75 0.19 -9.08
CA LEU A 290 -26.00 -0.55 -7.85
C LEU A 290 -27.48 -0.57 -7.44
N LYS A 291 -28.28 0.42 -7.89
CA LYS A 291 -29.70 0.55 -7.49
C LYS A 291 -30.57 -0.63 -7.93
N ASN A 292 -30.17 -1.35 -8.99
CA ASN A 292 -30.84 -2.56 -9.45
C ASN A 292 -30.48 -3.83 -8.65
N ARG A 293 -29.57 -3.76 -7.66
CA ARG A 293 -29.16 -4.93 -6.84
C ARG A 293 -29.48 -4.78 -5.35
N ALA A 294 -29.69 -3.58 -4.85
CA ALA A 294 -29.90 -3.33 -3.41
C ALA A 294 -31.26 -3.83 -2.87
N HIS A 295 -32.25 -4.06 -3.73
CA HIS A 295 -33.58 -4.53 -3.31
C HIS A 295 -33.63 -5.98 -2.81
N GLU A 296 -32.51 -6.72 -2.81
CA GLU A 296 -32.48 -8.12 -2.37
C GLU A 296 -32.06 -8.33 -0.91
N GLN A 297 -31.45 -7.37 -0.18
CA GLN A 297 -30.75 -7.71 1.08
C GLN A 297 -30.76 -6.62 2.19
N GLY A 298 -31.94 -6.15 2.61
CA GLY A 298 -32.08 -5.02 3.56
C GLY A 298 -31.40 -5.16 4.93
N ILE A 299 -30.72 -4.10 5.41
CA ILE A 299 -30.20 -3.91 6.79
C ILE A 299 -30.13 -2.40 7.17
N SER A 300 -30.41 -2.01 8.43
CA SER A 300 -30.40 -0.62 8.95
C SER A 300 -29.61 -0.34 10.27
N SER A 301 -28.73 0.67 10.19
CA SER A 301 -28.35 1.84 11.05
C SER A 301 -28.10 1.89 12.58
N THR A 302 -28.18 0.86 13.44
CA THR A 302 -27.82 1.05 14.89
C THR A 302 -26.42 0.55 15.28
N LEU A 303 -25.83 -0.34 14.47
CA LEU A 303 -24.50 -0.95 14.70
C LEU A 303 -23.33 0.02 14.41
N ALA A 304 -23.53 0.99 13.51
CA ALA A 304 -22.51 1.92 13.02
C ALA A 304 -21.98 2.88 14.11
N LEU A 305 -22.80 3.22 15.11
CA LEU A 305 -22.39 4.11 16.21
C LEU A 305 -21.55 3.39 17.28
N LEU A 306 -21.67 2.06 17.41
CA LEU A 306 -20.88 1.26 18.34
C LEU A 306 -19.48 0.91 17.78
N TYR A 307 -19.38 0.69 16.46
CA TYR A 307 -18.10 0.48 15.77
C TYR A 307 -17.20 1.73 15.77
N ALA A 308 -17.78 2.93 15.74
CA ALA A 308 -17.03 4.20 15.82
C ALA A 308 -16.27 4.39 17.15
N ALA A 309 -16.76 3.78 18.24
CA ALA A 309 -16.11 3.86 19.56
C ALA A 309 -14.99 2.80 19.73
N ILE A 310 -15.14 1.63 19.10
CA ILE A 310 -14.17 0.52 19.19
C ILE A 310 -13.00 0.70 18.22
N ALA A 311 -13.25 1.29 17.04
CA ALA A 311 -12.23 1.56 16.03
C ALA A 311 -11.17 2.61 16.43
N ARG A 312 -11.39 3.35 17.52
CA ARG A 312 -10.53 4.46 17.95
C ARG A 312 -9.28 4.03 18.74
N PHE A 313 -9.08 2.73 19.05
CA PHE A 313 -8.07 2.34 20.05
C PHE A 313 -6.87 1.47 19.60
N ASN A 314 -6.81 0.82 18.43
CA ASN A 314 -5.63 -0.01 18.05
C ASN A 314 -5.51 -0.29 16.53
N LYS A 315 -4.64 0.38 15.75
CA LYS A 315 -4.51 0.04 14.31
C LYS A 315 -3.10 -0.12 13.70
N GLU A 316 -2.02 0.48 14.20
CA GLU A 316 -0.67 0.29 13.61
C GLU A 316 0.19 -0.72 14.39
N ARG A 317 0.16 -0.67 15.73
CA ARG A 317 0.92 -1.62 16.57
C ARG A 317 0.42 -3.07 16.52
N GLY A 318 -0.83 -3.30 16.11
CA GLY A 318 -1.41 -4.64 16.01
C GLY A 318 -0.82 -5.47 14.88
N GLN A 319 -0.49 -4.84 13.75
CA GLN A 319 -0.05 -5.55 12.54
C GLN A 319 1.41 -5.99 12.63
N HIS A 320 2.29 -5.12 13.14
CA HIS A 320 3.67 -5.51 13.43
C HIS A 320 3.75 -6.59 14.52
N ARG A 321 2.81 -6.62 15.47
CA ARG A 321 2.73 -7.71 16.46
C ARG A 321 2.36 -9.05 15.80
N ILE A 322 1.42 -9.08 14.86
CA ILE A 322 1.06 -10.30 14.14
C ILE A 322 2.23 -10.78 13.26
N ALA A 323 2.85 -9.87 12.49
CA ALA A 323 4.02 -10.20 11.68
C ALA A 323 5.19 -10.71 12.54
N LYS A 324 5.43 -10.08 13.71
CA LYS A 324 6.42 -10.54 14.70
C LYS A 324 6.10 -11.95 15.18
N VAL A 325 4.85 -12.25 15.56
CA VAL A 325 4.43 -13.59 16.02
C VAL A 325 4.65 -14.64 14.94
N CYS A 326 4.34 -14.35 13.67
CA CYS A 326 4.61 -15.25 12.56
C CYS A 326 6.11 -15.54 12.39
N LEU A 327 6.96 -14.51 12.53
CA LEU A 327 8.41 -14.68 12.46
C LEU A 327 8.98 -15.41 13.69
N GLU A 328 8.45 -15.16 14.88
CA GLU A 328 8.81 -15.91 16.10
C GLU A 328 8.48 -17.39 15.94
N HIS A 329 7.32 -17.72 15.34
CA HIS A 329 6.97 -19.09 15.00
C HIS A 329 7.90 -19.71 13.95
N TRP A 330 8.32 -18.93 12.95
CA TRP A 330 9.29 -19.40 11.95
C TRP A 330 10.65 -19.70 12.61
N ILE A 331 11.20 -18.80 13.44
CA ILE A 331 12.45 -19.06 14.17
C ILE A 331 12.34 -20.33 15.02
N LYS A 332 11.18 -20.56 15.65
CA LYS A 332 10.97 -21.79 16.41
C LYS A 332 10.98 -23.05 15.53
N ALA A 333 10.43 -22.96 14.31
CA ALA A 333 10.37 -24.07 13.36
C ALA A 333 11.72 -24.33 12.67
N ASP A 334 12.47 -23.28 12.35
CA ASP A 334 13.83 -23.34 11.80
C ASP A 334 14.73 -22.33 12.53
N PRO A 335 15.34 -22.72 13.67
CA PRO A 335 16.24 -21.86 14.43
C PRO A 335 17.50 -21.45 13.67
N SER A 336 17.76 -22.10 12.54
CA SER A 336 18.93 -21.81 11.73
C SER A 336 18.68 -20.66 10.77
N ALA A 337 17.43 -20.35 10.38
CA ALA A 337 17.13 -19.32 9.39
C ALA A 337 17.52 -17.91 9.89
N PRO A 338 18.49 -17.22 9.25
CA PRO A 338 18.91 -15.88 9.68
C PRO A 338 17.89 -14.78 9.29
N GLU A 339 17.14 -14.96 8.22
CA GLU A 339 16.22 -13.96 7.67
C GLU A 339 15.09 -13.60 8.65
N PRO A 340 14.43 -14.57 9.33
CA PRO A 340 13.40 -14.25 10.31
C PRO A 340 13.91 -13.45 11.52
N VAL A 341 15.11 -13.74 12.01
CA VAL A 341 15.72 -13.00 13.14
C VAL A 341 16.00 -11.55 12.75
N MET A 342 16.52 -11.32 11.54
CA MET A 342 16.70 -9.97 11.00
C MET A 342 15.39 -9.20 10.87
N GLN A 343 14.32 -9.87 10.42
CA GLN A 343 13.03 -9.20 10.26
C GLN A 343 12.41 -8.83 11.60
N ILE A 344 12.59 -9.64 12.64
CA ILE A 344 12.14 -9.28 13.98
C ILE A 344 12.85 -8.01 14.48
N ALA A 345 14.14 -7.85 14.20
CA ALA A 345 14.86 -6.61 14.52
C ALA A 345 14.30 -5.39 13.75
N ARG A 346 13.99 -5.53 12.46
CA ARG A 346 13.37 -4.46 11.66
C ARG A 346 11.96 -4.12 12.15
N TYR A 347 11.17 -5.10 12.56
CA TYR A 347 9.84 -4.84 13.12
C TYR A 347 9.90 -4.19 14.50
N ALA A 348 10.86 -4.57 15.35
CA ALA A 348 11.12 -3.87 16.60
C ALA A 348 11.48 -2.38 16.33
N TYR A 349 12.24 -2.12 15.27
CA TYR A 349 12.62 -0.75 14.86
C TYR A 349 11.40 0.06 14.41
N LEU A 350 10.52 -0.54 13.58
CA LEU A 350 9.26 0.09 13.17
C LEU A 350 8.27 0.32 14.33
N LEU A 351 8.35 -0.51 15.37
CA LEU A 351 7.55 -0.38 16.59
C LEU A 351 8.13 0.58 17.63
N GLU A 352 9.31 1.15 17.35
CA GLU A 352 10.11 1.97 18.27
C GLU A 352 10.47 1.23 19.58
N ASP A 353 10.56 -0.10 19.52
CA ASP A 353 11.03 -0.95 20.62
C ASP A 353 12.55 -1.09 20.53
N TRP A 354 13.25 0.00 20.86
CA TRP A 354 14.70 0.12 20.65
C TRP A 354 15.51 -0.93 21.42
N GLU A 355 15.06 -1.33 22.62
CA GLU A 355 15.69 -2.40 23.40
C GLU A 355 15.59 -3.74 22.65
N ALA A 356 14.41 -4.06 22.10
CA ALA A 356 14.24 -5.25 21.29
C ALA A 356 15.08 -5.20 20.00
N VAL A 357 15.26 -4.03 19.35
CA VAL A 357 16.17 -3.93 18.20
C VAL A 357 17.59 -4.31 18.59
N VAL A 358 18.11 -3.77 19.70
CA VAL A 358 19.47 -4.06 20.17
C VAL A 358 19.63 -5.55 20.47
N GLN A 359 18.66 -6.16 21.16
CA GLN A 359 18.72 -7.59 21.49
C GLN A 359 18.63 -8.47 20.22
N ASN A 360 17.63 -8.24 19.37
CA ASN A 360 17.39 -9.05 18.17
C ASN A 360 18.53 -8.92 17.15
N THR A 361 19.16 -7.74 17.04
CA THR A 361 20.34 -7.57 16.17
C THR A 361 21.57 -8.30 16.70
N LYS A 362 21.74 -8.43 18.03
CA LYS A 362 22.81 -9.25 18.62
C LYS A 362 22.58 -10.74 18.37
N ASP A 363 21.34 -11.19 18.57
CA ASP A 363 20.97 -12.59 18.35
C ASP A 363 21.13 -12.99 16.86
N ALA A 364 20.76 -12.10 15.93
CA ALA A 364 21.01 -12.29 14.50
C ALA A 364 22.51 -12.35 14.16
N GLU A 365 23.33 -11.47 14.76
CA GLU A 365 24.78 -11.44 14.54
C GLU A 365 25.45 -12.73 15.04
N VAL A 366 25.07 -13.22 16.23
CA VAL A 366 25.57 -14.49 16.78
C VAL A 366 25.20 -15.66 15.88
N LEU A 367 23.96 -15.72 15.38
CA LEU A 367 23.50 -16.76 14.47
C LEU A 367 24.29 -16.73 13.15
N LEU A 368 24.46 -15.55 12.56
CA LEU A 368 25.24 -15.37 11.34
C LEU A 368 26.72 -15.74 11.53
N LEU A 369 27.35 -15.37 12.64
CA LEU A 369 28.73 -15.74 12.95
C LEU A 369 28.88 -17.26 13.17
N SER A 370 27.91 -17.89 13.81
CA SER A 370 27.90 -19.35 13.99
C SER A 370 27.82 -20.09 12.65
N LYS A 371 27.05 -19.55 11.69
CA LYS A 371 26.95 -20.07 10.33
C LYS A 371 28.16 -19.74 9.48
N ALA A 372 28.74 -18.55 9.61
CA ALA A 372 29.97 -18.17 8.94
C ALA A 372 31.09 -19.14 9.30
N ASN A 373 31.25 -19.46 10.59
CA ASN A 373 32.18 -20.47 11.10
C ASN A 373 31.93 -21.89 10.54
N ALA A 374 30.70 -22.23 10.15
CA ALA A 374 30.35 -23.48 9.48
C ALA A 374 30.48 -23.41 7.94
N TRP A 375 30.55 -22.22 7.36
CA TRP A 375 30.60 -21.94 5.91
C TRP A 375 31.98 -21.49 5.41
N PHE A 376 32.99 -21.42 6.27
CA PHE A 376 34.36 -21.02 5.93
C PHE A 376 35.11 -21.97 4.96
N ASP A 377 34.42 -22.93 4.35
CA ASP A 377 34.99 -23.85 3.37
C ASP A 377 34.78 -23.48 1.89
N ASP A 378 34.12 -22.36 1.50
CA ASP A 378 34.45 -21.65 0.21
C ASP A 378 33.56 -20.47 -0.21
N GLN A 379 32.41 -20.16 0.43
CA GLN A 379 31.40 -19.26 -0.22
C GLN A 379 30.95 -18.00 0.55
N PHE A 380 31.56 -17.68 1.69
CA PHE A 380 31.15 -16.51 2.49
C PHE A 380 31.58 -15.14 1.91
N GLU A 381 32.41 -15.10 0.87
CA GLU A 381 32.81 -13.85 0.17
C GLU A 381 31.77 -13.33 -0.83
N THR A 382 30.56 -13.90 -0.85
CA THR A 382 29.47 -13.31 -1.65
C THR A 382 28.97 -12.01 -0.99
N HIS A 383 28.72 -11.00 -1.82
CA HIS A 383 28.39 -9.63 -1.40
C HIS A 383 27.16 -9.52 -0.46
N SER A 384 26.33 -10.55 -0.36
CA SER A 384 25.10 -10.58 0.45
C SER A 384 25.38 -10.70 1.96
N GLY A 385 26.31 -11.55 2.39
CA GLY A 385 26.59 -11.77 3.81
C GLY A 385 27.17 -10.54 4.51
N LEU A 386 28.13 -9.88 3.86
CA LEU A 386 28.75 -8.65 4.38
C LEU A 386 27.73 -7.50 4.50
N ASN A 387 26.83 -7.36 3.52
CA ASN A 387 25.80 -6.32 3.54
C ASN A 387 24.82 -6.50 4.72
N ILE A 388 24.47 -7.74 5.05
CA ILE A 388 23.60 -8.07 6.19
C ILE A 388 24.25 -7.66 7.52
N PHE A 389 25.54 -7.97 7.72
CA PHE A 389 26.26 -7.57 8.94
C PHE A 389 26.29 -6.05 9.12
N LEU A 390 26.55 -5.32 8.04
CA LEU A 390 26.57 -3.86 8.07
C LEU A 390 25.20 -3.27 8.39
N GLU A 391 24.14 -3.87 7.85
CA GLU A 391 22.77 -3.44 8.13
C GLU A 391 22.38 -3.64 9.60
N LEU A 392 22.69 -4.81 10.19
CA LEU A 392 22.43 -5.09 11.60
C LEU A 392 23.13 -4.10 12.52
N ARG A 393 24.40 -3.78 12.22
CA ARG A 393 25.18 -2.80 12.98
C ARG A 393 24.64 -1.38 12.81
N CYS A 394 24.21 -1.02 11.60
CA CYS A 394 23.51 0.24 11.35
C CYS A 394 22.24 0.37 12.23
N LEU A 395 21.39 -0.65 12.27
CA LEU A 395 20.17 -0.65 13.10
C LEU A 395 20.48 -0.51 14.59
N ARG A 396 21.55 -1.17 15.07
CA ARG A 396 21.97 -1.12 16.47
C ARG A 396 22.53 0.25 16.86
N ILE A 397 23.39 0.84 16.01
CA ILE A 397 23.90 2.20 16.20
C ILE A 397 22.73 3.20 16.25
N ARG A 398 21.75 3.08 15.35
CA ARG A 398 20.55 3.94 15.37
C ARG A 398 19.77 3.80 16.68
N SER A 399 19.55 2.56 17.12
CA SER A 399 18.76 2.28 18.32
C SER A 399 19.45 2.80 19.59
N ASN A 400 20.77 2.59 19.72
CA ASN A 400 21.55 3.13 20.84
C ASN A 400 21.58 4.67 20.84
N LEU A 401 21.62 5.32 19.66
CA LEU A 401 21.49 6.78 19.55
C LEU A 401 20.12 7.29 20.03
N GLN A 402 19.04 6.54 19.81
CA GLN A 402 17.71 6.90 20.32
C GLN A 402 17.60 6.68 21.84
N LEU A 403 18.25 5.64 22.36
CA LEU A 403 18.34 5.37 23.79
C LEU A 403 19.28 6.33 24.54
N GLY A 404 20.14 7.07 23.81
CA GLY A 404 21.14 7.96 24.40
C GLY A 404 22.36 7.23 24.97
N ASP A 405 22.63 6.00 24.52
CA ASP A 405 23.77 5.19 24.93
C ASP A 405 24.97 5.44 24.02
N ASP A 406 25.63 6.58 24.24
CA ASP A 406 26.78 7.01 23.43
C ASP A 406 27.97 6.03 23.53
N GLU A 407 28.16 5.36 24.66
CA GLU A 407 29.23 4.37 24.86
C GLU A 407 29.01 3.12 24.00
N ALA A 408 27.78 2.62 23.94
CA ALA A 408 27.44 1.50 23.07
C ALA A 408 27.57 1.86 21.59
N VAL A 409 27.21 3.10 21.19
CA VAL A 409 27.42 3.60 19.82
C VAL A 409 28.91 3.60 19.47
N LEU A 410 29.76 4.14 20.35
CA LEU A 410 31.21 4.19 20.13
C LEU A 410 31.82 2.80 20.06
N THR A 411 31.35 1.87 20.90
CA THR A 411 31.77 0.47 20.89
C THR A 411 31.46 -0.20 19.54
N GLU A 412 30.24 -0.03 19.02
CA GLU A 412 29.84 -0.59 17.72
C GLU A 412 30.66 0.00 16.57
N ILE A 413 30.93 1.30 16.58
CA ILE A 413 31.75 1.98 15.57
C ILE A 413 33.22 1.54 15.64
N ALA A 414 33.77 1.39 16.85
CA ALA A 414 35.15 0.96 17.06
C ALA A 414 35.41 -0.44 16.49
N ALA A 415 34.42 -1.33 16.60
CA ALA A 415 34.49 -2.71 16.13
C ALA A 415 34.43 -2.87 14.59
N LEU A 416 34.17 -1.81 13.83
CA LEU A 416 34.18 -1.82 12.35
C LEU A 416 35.58 -1.55 11.79
N ASN A 417 35.90 -2.11 10.62
CA ASN A 417 37.10 -1.69 9.86
C ASN A 417 36.87 -0.33 9.18
N ASP A 418 37.93 0.29 8.66
CA ASP A 418 37.86 1.66 8.14
C ASP A 418 36.94 1.81 6.91
N LYS A 419 36.85 0.77 6.05
CA LYS A 419 35.95 0.75 4.89
C LYS A 419 34.49 0.73 5.34
N ASP A 420 34.16 -0.14 6.29
CA ASP A 420 32.81 -0.33 6.80
C ASP A 420 32.33 0.87 7.63
N ARG A 421 33.22 1.47 8.42
CA ARG A 421 32.95 2.75 9.11
C ARG A 421 32.53 3.83 8.13
N HIS A 422 33.19 3.93 6.98
CA HIS A 422 32.85 4.93 5.97
C HIS A 422 31.47 4.67 5.36
N THR A 423 31.15 3.42 5.03
CA THR A 423 29.84 3.03 4.49
C THR A 423 28.71 3.35 5.47
N ILE A 424 28.86 2.92 6.73
CA ILE A 424 27.86 3.17 7.80
C ILE A 424 27.71 4.66 8.06
N TYR A 425 28.81 5.42 8.06
CA TYR A 425 28.76 6.87 8.18
C TYR A 425 27.94 7.52 7.06
N LEU A 426 28.15 7.13 5.80
CA LEU A 426 27.39 7.67 4.67
C LEU A 426 25.90 7.35 4.78
N GLN A 427 25.55 6.14 5.19
CA GLN A 427 24.15 5.75 5.41
C GLN A 427 23.50 6.56 6.54
N LEU A 428 24.15 6.65 7.71
CA LEU A 428 23.61 7.39 8.86
C LEU A 428 23.55 8.91 8.64
N LYS A 429 24.52 9.47 7.90
CA LYS A 429 24.58 10.91 7.59
C LYS A 429 23.38 11.39 6.77
N ASN A 430 22.88 10.54 5.86
CA ASN A 430 21.74 10.90 5.01
C ASN A 430 20.41 10.86 5.77
N GLU A 431 20.33 10.09 6.85
CA GLU A 431 19.06 9.82 7.55
C GLU A 431 18.90 10.60 8.87
N LEU A 432 19.98 10.85 9.61
CA LEU A 432 19.91 11.52 10.92
C LEU A 432 20.27 13.00 10.80
N GLN A 433 19.43 13.88 11.34
CA GLN A 433 19.77 15.30 11.44
C GLN A 433 21.11 15.47 12.17
N ILE A 434 22.05 16.05 11.44
CA ILE A 434 23.52 16.06 11.55
C ILE A 434 24.12 16.34 12.96
N ARG A 435 23.35 16.85 13.93
CA ARG A 435 23.91 17.41 15.18
C ARG A 435 24.39 16.37 16.20
N LYS A 436 23.62 15.30 16.48
CA LYS A 436 24.04 14.29 17.47
C LYS A 436 25.17 13.40 16.94
N LEU A 437 25.06 12.94 15.70
CA LEU A 437 26.05 12.07 15.05
C LEU A 437 27.42 12.75 14.94
N ASN A 438 27.46 14.06 14.63
CA ASN A 438 28.72 14.80 14.53
C ASN A 438 29.42 15.00 15.87
N HIS A 439 28.72 15.01 17.00
CA HIS A 439 29.36 15.19 18.31
C HIS A 439 30.11 13.91 18.70
N VAL A 440 29.45 12.76 18.56
CA VAL A 440 30.01 11.43 18.86
C VAL A 440 31.15 11.09 17.90
N ILE A 441 30.99 11.34 16.59
CA ILE A 441 32.03 11.04 15.60
C ILE A 441 33.24 11.97 15.71
N LYS A 442 33.04 13.27 16.03
CA LYS A 442 34.16 14.19 16.27
C LYS A 442 34.96 13.83 17.51
N ALA A 443 34.31 13.36 18.57
CA ALA A 443 35.00 12.86 19.76
C ALA A 443 35.89 11.66 19.41
N PHE A 444 35.37 10.71 18.63
CA PHE A 444 36.10 9.50 18.25
C PHE A 444 37.24 9.71 17.23
N LEU A 445 37.05 10.61 16.26
CA LEU A 445 38.09 10.92 15.26
C LEU A 445 39.23 11.80 15.81
N ASN A 446 38.99 12.56 16.88
CA ASN A 446 40.02 13.39 17.51
C ASN A 446 40.90 12.61 18.50
N ASP A 447 40.48 11.44 18.98
CA ASP A 447 41.25 10.58 19.91
C ASP A 447 42.33 9.72 19.21
N LYS A 448 42.42 9.79 17.87
CA LYS A 448 43.43 9.07 17.06
C LYS A 448 44.51 9.99 16.45
N LYS A 449 44.61 11.23 16.91
CA LYS A 449 45.76 12.12 16.69
C LYS A 449 46.50 12.31 18.00
#